data_AF-A0A8R7QUW1-F1
#
_entry.id   AF-A0A8R7QUW1-F1
#
_cell.length_a   1.000
_cell.length_b   1.000
_cell.length_c   1.000
_cell.angle_alpha   90.00
_cell.angle_beta   90.00
_cell.angle_gamma   90.00
#
_symmetry.space_group_name_H-M   'P 1'
#
loop_
_entity.id
_entity.type
_entity.pdbx_description
1 polymer ?
#
loop_
_entity_poly.entity_id
_entity_poly.type
_entity_poly.pdbx_seq_one_letter_code
_entity_poly.pdbx_strand_id
1 'polypeptide(L)' 'EYEVNVREDSEVFTCVCKQFEHTGLLCCHAVKVMIHLGVHEIPRLHVMPRWITKPLQCQMHCRGEPQDETCQQCR' A
#
# COMPACT_ATOMS: atom_id res chain seq x y z
N GLU A 1 -15.02 -18.91 -4.82
CA GLU A 1 -13.80 -19.10 -4.01
C GLU A 1 -12.79 -18.04 -4.38
N TYR A 2 -11.87 -17.68 -3.48
CA TYR A 2 -10.80 -16.73 -3.76
C TYR A 2 -9.49 -17.26 -3.17
N GLU A 3 -8.38 -16.91 -3.80
CA GLU A 3 -7.04 -17.21 -3.30
C GLU A 3 -6.34 -15.91 -2.89
N VAL A 4 -5.70 -15.96 -1.72
CA VAL A 4 -4.83 -14.89 -1.23
C VAL A 4 -3.49 -15.53 -0.90
N ASN A 5 -2.46 -15.09 -1.59
CA ASN A 5 -1.10 -15.46 -1.28
C ASN A 5 -0.57 -14.52 -0.19
N VAL A 6 -0.03 -15.09 0.89
CA VAL A 6 0.51 -14.37 2.03
C VAL A 6 2.00 -14.66 2.11
N ARG A 7 2.83 -13.61 2.18
CA ARG A 7 4.26 -13.78 2.42
C ARG A 7 4.50 -14.31 3.83
N GLU A 8 5.61 -15.04 4.04
CA GLU A 8 5.97 -15.63 5.34
C GLU A 8 6.05 -14.59 6.47
N ASP A 9 6.48 -13.37 6.16
CA ASP A 9 6.56 -12.25 7.10
C ASP A 9 5.21 -11.59 7.39
N SER A 10 4.12 -12.04 6.76
CA SER A 10 2.79 -11.44 6.81
C SER A 10 2.76 -9.96 6.43
N GLU A 11 3.77 -9.46 5.71
CA GLU A 11 3.82 -8.07 5.27
C GLU A 11 3.18 -7.85 3.89
N VAL A 12 2.92 -8.92 3.12
CA VAL A 12 2.23 -8.83 1.83
C VAL A 12 1.12 -9.87 1.69
N PHE A 13 0.00 -9.39 1.16
CA PHE A 13 -1.24 -10.10 0.87
C PHE A 13 -1.58 -9.80 -0.58
N THR A 14 -1.56 -10.83 -1.42
CA THR A 14 -1.85 -10.70 -2.86
C THR A 14 -3.06 -11.55 -3.20
N CYS A 15 -4.15 -10.91 -3.61
CA CYS A 15 -5.34 -11.63 -4.05
C CYS A 15 -5.37 -11.73 -5.58
N VAL A 16 -5.88 -12.86 -6.09
CA VAL A 16 -6.07 -13.09 -7.53
C VAL A 16 -7.05 -12.11 -8.18
N CYS A 17 -7.88 -11.39 -7.40
CA CYS A 17 -8.76 -10.35 -7.95
C CYS A 17 -8.01 -9.06 -8.35
N LYS A 18 -6.72 -8.94 -8.00
CA LYS A 18 -5.84 -7.84 -8.42
C LYS A 18 -6.31 -6.43 -8.04
N GLN A 19 -7.18 -6.30 -7.04
CA GLN A 19 -7.75 -5.01 -6.66
C GLN A 19 -6.67 -3.99 -6.28
N PHE A 20 -5.63 -4.42 -5.57
CA PHE A 20 -4.55 -3.55 -5.13
C PHE A 20 -3.76 -2.99 -6.32
N GLU A 21 -3.52 -3.78 -7.36
CA GLU A 21 -2.82 -3.33 -8.56
C GLU A 21 -3.62 -2.28 -9.34
N HIS A 22 -4.96 -2.30 -9.26
CA HIS A 22 -5.82 -1.36 -9.99
C HIS A 22 -6.16 -0.09 -9.18
N THR A 23 -6.43 -0.24 -7.88
CA THR A 23 -6.92 0.86 -7.04
C THR A 23 -5.99 1.20 -5.90
N GLY A 24 -4.95 0.39 -5.67
CA GLY A 24 -4.00 0.53 -4.58
C GLY A 24 -4.62 0.46 -3.19
N LEU A 25 -5.70 -0.31 -3.08
CA LEU A 25 -6.40 -0.65 -1.85
C LEU A 25 -6.55 -2.16 -1.76
N LEU A 26 -6.43 -2.70 -0.56
CA LEU A 26 -6.69 -4.13 -0.32
C LEU A 26 -8.16 -4.45 -0.62
N CYS A 27 -8.40 -5.55 -1.33
CA CYS A 27 -9.75 -6.06 -1.50
C CYS A 27 -10.28 -6.66 -0.19
N CYS A 28 -11.61 -6.84 -0.13
CA CYS A 28 -12.26 -7.52 0.98
C CYS A 28 -11.76 -8.96 1.19
N HIS A 29 -11.31 -9.64 0.13
CA HIS A 29 -10.75 -10.99 0.23
C HIS A 29 -9.46 -11.02 1.05
N ALA A 30 -8.52 -10.12 0.76
CA ALA A 30 -7.27 -10.00 1.49
C ALA A 30 -7.51 -9.57 2.95
N VAL A 31 -8.41 -8.60 3.15
CA VAL A 31 -8.79 -8.14 4.50
C VAL A 31 -9.39 -9.27 5.35
N LYS A 32 -10.25 -10.13 4.77
CA LYS A 32 -10.76 -11.31 5.48
C LYS A 32 -9.64 -12.23 5.93
N VAL A 33 -8.67 -12.50 5.05
CA VAL A 33 -7.52 -13.36 5.40
C VAL A 33 -6.66 -12.73 6.49
N MET A 34 -6.43 -11.41 6.45
CA MET A 34 -5.74 -10.70 7.53
C MET A 34 -6.42 -10.89 8.88
N ILE A 35 -7.75 -10.75 8.94
CA ILE A 35 -8.54 -10.97 10.16
C ILE A 35 -8.38 -12.41 10.66
N HIS A 36 -8.44 -13.41 9.76
CA HIS A 36 -8.23 -14.81 10.13
C HIS A 36 -6.82 -15.11 10.66
N LEU A 37 -5.81 -14.37 10.21
CA LEU A 37 -4.43 -14.47 10.68
C LEU A 37 -4.12 -13.59 11.90
N GLY A 38 -5.11 -12.86 12.44
CA GLY A 38 -4.91 -11.96 13.58
C GLY A 38 -4.10 -10.70 13.24
N VAL A 39 -4.01 -10.35 11.95
CA VAL A 39 -3.34 -9.12 11.50
C VAL A 39 -4.33 -7.96 11.62
N HIS A 40 -4.16 -7.14 12.66
CA HIS A 40 -5.08 -6.05 13.00
C HIS A 40 -4.72 -4.70 12.38
N GLU A 41 -3.54 -4.60 11.77
CA GLU A 41 -3.06 -3.39 11.11
C GLU A 41 -2.76 -3.68 9.63
N ILE A 42 -3.01 -2.70 8.76
CA ILE A 42 -2.63 -2.83 7.35
C ILE A 42 -1.10 -2.81 7.26
N PRO A 43 -0.47 -3.85 6.66
CA PRO A 43 0.97 -3.85 6.49
C PRO A 43 1.46 -2.63 5.72
N ARG A 44 2.61 -2.10 6.13
CA ARG A 44 3.18 -0.88 5.55
C ARG A 44 3.32 -0.95 4.03
N LEU A 45 3.60 -2.13 3.48
CA LEU A 45 3.76 -2.36 2.04
C LEU A 45 2.46 -2.18 1.24
N HIS A 46 1.29 -2.20 1.88
CA HIS A 46 0.00 -1.88 1.25
C HIS A 46 -0.49 -0.46 1.53
N VAL A 47 0.25 0.34 2.28
CA VAL A 47 -0.08 1.74 2.53
C VAL A 47 0.56 2.58 1.43
N MET A 48 -0.22 3.00 0.44
CA MET A 48 0.30 3.84 -0.63
C MET A 48 0.50 5.30 -0.18
N PRO A 49 1.52 6.02 -0.71
CA PRO A 49 1.82 7.40 -0.31
C PRO A 49 0.61 8.36 -0.37
N ARG A 50 -0.27 8.21 -1.37
CA ARG A 50 -1.49 9.03 -1.50
C ARG A 50 -2.48 8.90 -0.34
N TRP A 51 -2.40 7.82 0.45
CA TRP A 51 -3.28 7.55 1.59
C TRP A 51 -2.67 8.00 2.92
N ILE A 52 -1.46 8.54 2.89
CA ILE A 52 -0.78 9.05 4.08
C ILE A 52 -0.97 10.57 4.10
N THR A 53 -1.43 11.10 5.23
CA THR A 53 -1.71 12.54 5.42
C THR A 53 -0.48 13.43 5.30
N LYS A 54 0.72 12.84 5.47
CA LYS A 54 2.01 13.49 5.23
C LYS A 54 2.73 12.70 4.13
N PRO A 55 2.85 13.23 2.90
CA PRO A 55 3.67 12.59 1.88
C PRO A 55 5.10 12.48 2.40
N LEU A 56 5.79 11.39 2.05
CA LEU A 56 7.22 11.25 2.31
C LEU A 56 7.93 12.41 1.58
N GLN A 57 8.33 13.42 2.35
CA GLN A 57 8.96 14.62 1.80
C GLN A 57 10.30 14.24 1.18
N CYS A 58 10.48 14.51 -0.11
CA CYS A 58 11.78 14.41 -0.76
C CYS A 58 12.70 15.50 -0.19
N GLN A 59 13.50 15.17 0.83
CA GLN A 59 14.34 16.15 1.52
C GLN A 59 15.51 16.68 0.68
N MET A 60 15.82 16.04 -0.46
CA MET A 60 17.08 16.27 -1.17
C MET A 60 16.97 17.22 -2.38
N HIS A 61 15.76 17.49 -2.91
CA HIS A 61 15.62 18.30 -4.14
C HIS A 61 14.49 19.34 -4.11
N CYS A 62 13.34 19.02 -3.51
CA CYS A 62 12.16 19.87 -3.47
C CYS A 62 11.89 20.21 -1.98
N ARG A 63 12.25 21.43 -1.52
CA ARG A 63 12.27 21.90 -0.11
C ARG A 63 10.92 21.77 0.63
N GLY A 64 10.48 20.54 0.92
CA GLY A 64 9.30 20.26 1.73
C GLY A 64 7.94 20.53 1.07
N GLU A 65 7.86 20.64 -0.25
CA GLU A 65 6.58 20.77 -0.95
C GLU A 65 5.81 19.43 -0.89
N PRO A 66 4.48 19.44 -0.65
CA PRO A 66 3.66 18.24 -0.81
C PRO A 66 3.78 17.76 -2.28
N GLN A 67 3.81 16.44 -2.50
CA GLN A 67 3.85 15.87 -3.84
C GLN A 67 2.61 16.29 -4.65
N ASP A 68 2.66 17.45 -5.31
CA ASP A 68 2.02 17.63 -6.59
C ASP A 68 2.95 17.05 -7.68
N GLU A 69 2.39 16.69 -8.82
CA GLU A 69 3.09 15.97 -9.89
C GLU A 69 4.13 16.84 -10.65
N THR A 70 4.60 17.96 -10.08
CA THR A 70 5.46 18.93 -10.79
C THR A 70 6.96 18.69 -10.66
N CYS A 71 7.45 17.92 -9.68
CA CYS A 71 8.89 17.69 -9.48
C CYS A 71 9.38 16.53 -10.40
N GLN A 72 9.49 16.80 -11.72
CA GLN A 72 9.90 15.85 -12.78
C GLN A 72 11.32 15.24 -12.61
N GLN A 73 12.09 15.71 -11.62
CA GLN A 73 13.47 15.27 -11.35
C GLN A 73 13.59 14.12 -10.33
N CYS A 74 12.51 13.70 -9.67
CA CYS A 74 12.51 12.65 -8.66
C CYS A 74 12.00 11.30 -9.18
N ARG A 75 12.37 10.93 -10.42
CA ARG A 75 12.00 9.62 -10.99
C ARG A 75 12.56 8.47 -10.15
#